data_AF-A0AAV4BKE2-F1
#
_entry.id   AF-A0AAV4BKE2-F1
#
_cell.length_a   1.000
_cell.length_b   1.000
_cell.length_c   1.000
_cell.angle_alpha   90.00
_cell.angle_beta   90.00
_cell.angle_gamma   90.00
#
_symmetry.space_group_name_H-M   'P 1'
#
loop_
_entity.id
_entity.type
_entity.pdbx_description
1 polymer ?
#
loop_
_entity_poly.entity_id
_entity_poly.type
_entity_poly.pdbx_seq_one_letter_code
_entity_poly.pdbx_strand_id
1 'polypeptide(L)'
;MSELTARLVKLGRDLGLEGPELRAFVKEERDREEKREAQERQEKKEAQERQEKREAQERQEKKEAQERQEKREEQERKDELEKLKLQAEIENAKSLHSEKDSSTSDWIAKIPRMNPFSEAKGDTMDAFLFRFEMLVKAHNWSEDKQFLALSNLLTGESLKVLQTLSVEQQTYACLKQALLVQQLTTT
;
A
#
# COMPACT_ATOMS: atom_id res chain seq x y z
N MET A 1 -76.44 24.21 27.05
CA MET A 1 -75.67 25.22 27.81
C MET A 1 -74.40 24.53 28.25
N SER A 2 -73.21 25.04 27.89
CA SER A 2 -71.96 24.45 28.37
C SER A 2 -71.83 24.65 29.88
N GLU A 3 -71.19 23.72 30.58
CA GLU A 3 -70.97 23.81 32.03
C GLU A 3 -70.26 25.13 32.40
N LEU A 4 -69.39 25.59 31.51
CA LEU A 4 -68.70 26.86 31.57
C LEU A 4 -69.66 28.06 31.52
N THR A 5 -70.59 28.11 30.55
CA THR A 5 -71.59 29.19 30.49
C THR A 5 -72.49 29.22 31.72
N ALA A 6 -72.82 28.06 32.29
CA ALA A 6 -73.63 28.01 33.51
C ALA A 6 -72.86 28.57 34.73
N ARG A 7 -71.55 28.28 34.83
CA ARG A 7 -70.66 28.85 35.86
C ARG A 7 -70.48 30.36 35.70
N LEU A 8 -70.26 30.84 34.48
CA LEU A 8 -70.09 32.26 34.18
C LEU A 8 -71.37 33.07 34.45
N VAL A 9 -72.54 32.51 34.11
CA VAL A 9 -73.84 33.14 34.41
C VAL A 9 -74.08 33.20 35.92
N LYS A 10 -73.71 32.15 36.68
CA LYS A 10 -73.82 32.15 38.14
C LYS A 10 -72.89 33.20 38.77
N LEU A 11 -71.62 33.21 38.36
CA LEU A 11 -70.63 34.17 38.84
C LEU A 11 -71.03 35.62 38.54
N GLY A 12 -71.54 35.89 37.33
CA GLY A 12 -72.01 37.23 36.98
C GLY A 12 -73.23 37.68 37.80
N ARG A 13 -74.15 36.76 38.15
CA ARG A 13 -75.27 37.06 39.06
C ARG A 13 -74.79 37.29 40.49
N ASP A 14 -73.82 36.51 40.97
CA ASP A 14 -73.22 36.68 42.31
C ASP A 14 -72.47 38.03 42.42
N LEU A 15 -71.98 38.57 41.29
CA LEU A 15 -71.41 39.91 41.17
C LEU A 15 -72.46 41.03 41.02
N GLY A 16 -73.76 40.69 41.04
CA GLY A 16 -74.86 41.66 40.93
C GLY A 16 -75.16 42.13 39.50
N LEU A 17 -74.60 41.49 38.46
CA LEU A 17 -74.86 41.85 37.06
C LEU A 17 -76.16 41.24 36.57
N GLU A 18 -77.01 42.04 35.92
CA GLU A 18 -78.29 41.60 35.37
C GLU A 18 -78.47 42.01 33.90
N GLY A 19 -79.39 41.31 33.22
CA GLY A 19 -79.83 41.66 31.87
C GLY A 19 -78.68 41.82 30.85
N PRO A 20 -78.48 43.00 30.25
CA PRO A 20 -77.46 43.22 29.22
C PRO A 20 -76.02 43.14 29.75
N GLU A 21 -75.76 43.53 31.00
CA GLU A 21 -74.42 43.52 31.59
C GLU A 21 -73.93 42.09 31.84
N LEU A 22 -74.82 41.23 32.33
CA LEU A 22 -74.55 39.80 32.50
C LEU A 22 -74.22 39.12 31.17
N ARG A 23 -74.90 39.49 30.09
CA ARG A 23 -74.63 38.96 28.74
C ARG A 23 -73.28 39.41 28.21
N ALA A 24 -72.91 40.67 28.45
CA ALA A 24 -71.61 41.21 28.06
C ALA A 24 -70.47 40.51 28.81
N PHE A 25 -70.60 40.34 30.13
CA PHE A 25 -69.63 39.62 30.96
C PHE A 25 -69.41 38.18 30.50
N VAL A 26 -70.49 37.41 30.31
CA VAL A 26 -70.38 36.01 29.89
C VAL A 26 -69.74 35.89 28.50
N LYS A 27 -70.02 36.84 27.60
CA LYS A 27 -69.40 36.88 26.28
C LYS A 27 -67.90 37.21 26.38
N GLU A 28 -67.53 38.23 27.16
CA GLU A 28 -66.14 38.65 27.32
C GLU A 28 -65.28 37.54 27.95
N GLU A 29 -65.76 36.90 29.01
CA GLU A 29 -65.01 35.80 29.65
C GLU A 29 -64.85 34.60 28.71
N ARG A 30 -65.87 34.28 27.91
CA ARG A 30 -65.75 33.23 26.88
C ARG A 30 -64.75 33.60 25.80
N ASP A 31 -64.82 34.83 25.27
CA ASP A 31 -63.88 35.31 24.25
C ASP A 31 -62.45 35.31 24.80
N ARG A 32 -62.27 35.58 26.10
CA ARG A 32 -60.98 35.54 26.79
C ARG A 32 -60.47 34.11 26.96
N GLU A 33 -61.32 33.16 27.32
CA GLU A 33 -60.95 31.75 27.45
C GLU A 33 -60.63 31.11 26.11
N GLU A 34 -61.45 31.37 25.07
CA GLU A 34 -61.18 30.90 23.71
C GLU A 34 -59.84 31.45 23.17
N LYS A 35 -59.49 32.71 23.49
CA LYS A 35 -58.16 33.26 23.17
C LYS A 35 -57.02 32.56 23.92
N ARG A 36 -57.20 32.24 25.20
CA ARG A 36 -56.20 31.52 26.00
C ARG A 36 -55.97 30.11 25.45
N GLU A 37 -57.05 29.38 25.16
CA GLU A 37 -56.95 28.05 24.56
C GLU A 37 -56.28 28.09 23.18
N ALA A 38 -56.59 29.11 22.36
CA ALA A 38 -55.94 29.29 21.07
C ALA A 38 -54.43 29.57 21.22
N GLN A 39 -54.03 30.41 22.18
CA GLN A 39 -52.62 30.66 22.50
C GLN A 39 -51.91 29.41 22.99
N GLU A 40 -52.50 28.66 23.93
CA GLU A 40 -51.89 27.43 24.45
C GLU A 40 -51.75 26.36 23.36
N ARG A 41 -52.74 26.23 22.48
CA ARG A 41 -52.63 25.34 21.31
C ARG A 41 -51.53 25.78 20.35
N GLN A 42 -51.35 27.08 20.14
CA GLN A 42 -50.31 27.61 19.28
C GLN A 42 -48.92 27.36 19.89
N GLU A 43 -48.72 27.69 21.16
CA GLU A 43 -47.47 27.44 21.90
C GLU A 43 -47.11 25.96 21.92
N LYS A 44 -48.10 25.08 22.11
CA LYS A 44 -47.88 23.63 22.09
C LYS A 44 -47.43 23.14 20.71
N LYS A 45 -48.03 23.66 19.63
CA LYS A 45 -47.61 23.34 18.26
C LYS A 45 -46.19 23.83 17.98
N GLU A 46 -45.89 25.07 18.35
CA GLU A 46 -44.54 25.63 18.17
C GLU A 46 -43.48 24.88 18.98
N ALA A 47 -43.82 24.44 20.20
CA ALA A 47 -42.95 23.59 21.01
C ALA A 47 -42.71 22.23 20.36
N GLN A 48 -43.76 21.60 19.81
CA GLN A 48 -43.65 20.32 19.08
C GLN A 48 -42.79 20.47 17.82
N GLU A 49 -43.05 21.48 16.97
CA GLU A 49 -42.25 21.73 15.77
C GLU A 49 -40.78 22.00 16.12
N ARG A 50 -40.52 22.74 17.20
CA ARG A 50 -39.15 23.00 17.67
C ARG A 50 -38.47 21.73 18.15
N GLN A 51 -39.20 20.82 18.81
CA GLN A 51 -38.68 19.54 19.23
C GLN A 51 -38.38 18.64 18.03
N GLU A 52 -39.31 18.49 17.10
CA GLU A 52 -39.13 17.69 15.88
C GLU A 52 -37.93 18.19 15.06
N LYS A 53 -37.77 19.51 14.95
CA LYS A 53 -36.63 20.11 14.26
C LYS A 53 -35.29 19.77 14.94
N ARG A 54 -35.25 19.78 16.28
CA ARG A 54 -34.04 19.39 17.03
C ARG A 54 -33.72 17.92 16.84
N GLU A 55 -34.73 17.05 16.96
CA GLU A 55 -34.56 15.61 16.75
C GLU A 55 -34.11 15.29 15.32
N ALA A 56 -34.64 16.00 14.33
CA ALA A 56 -34.20 15.86 12.93
C ALA A 56 -32.75 16.30 12.73
N GLN A 57 -32.34 17.44 13.32
CA GLN A 57 -30.96 17.90 13.28
C GLN A 57 -30.01 16.91 13.94
N GLU A 58 -30.33 16.41 15.14
CA GLU A 58 -29.51 15.42 15.84
C GLU A 58 -29.39 14.12 15.06
N ARG A 59 -30.48 13.66 14.43
CA ARG A 59 -30.44 12.49 13.54
C ARG A 59 -29.53 12.70 12.34
N GLN A 60 -29.54 13.90 11.76
CA GLN A 60 -28.70 14.21 10.62
C GLN A 60 -27.23 14.31 11.01
N GLU A 61 -26.91 15.01 12.08
CA GLU A 61 -25.54 15.10 12.61
C GLU A 61 -24.98 13.71 12.95
N LYS A 62 -25.80 12.83 13.55
CA LYS A 62 -25.40 11.46 13.84
C LYS A 62 -25.10 10.64 12.57
N LYS A 63 -25.91 10.80 11.52
CA LYS A 63 -25.66 10.14 10.23
C LYS A 63 -24.39 10.66 9.57
N GLU A 64 -24.19 11.97 9.53
CA GLU A 64 -22.99 12.59 8.95
C GLU A 64 -21.72 12.20 9.71
N ALA A 65 -21.80 12.10 11.05
CA ALA A 65 -20.70 11.61 11.88
C ALA A 65 -20.36 10.14 11.57
N GLN A 66 -21.37 9.29 11.42
CA GLN A 66 -21.19 7.88 11.10
C GLN A 66 -20.59 7.70 9.70
N GLU A 67 -21.10 8.39 8.68
CA GLU A 67 -20.54 8.35 7.32
C GLU A 67 -19.08 8.84 7.29
N ARG A 68 -18.77 9.90 8.05
CA ARG A 68 -17.39 10.39 8.17
C ARG A 68 -16.47 9.37 8.84
N GLN A 69 -16.97 8.63 9.82
CA GLN A 69 -16.21 7.56 10.48
C GLN A 69 -15.97 6.39 9.51
N GLU A 70 -17.02 5.90 8.86
CA GLU A 70 -16.93 4.80 7.88
C GLU A 70 -15.95 5.14 6.74
N LYS A 71 -15.96 6.39 6.26
CA LYS A 71 -15.01 6.85 5.25
C LYS A 71 -13.56 6.88 5.74
N ARG A 72 -13.32 7.21 7.01
CA ARG A 72 -11.97 7.17 7.60
C ARG A 72 -11.48 5.73 7.73
N GLU A 73 -12.33 4.84 8.23
CA GLU A 73 -12.01 3.41 8.34
C GLU A 73 -11.77 2.75 6.97
N GLU A 74 -12.52 3.13 5.94
CA GLU A 74 -12.27 2.67 4.58
C GLU A 74 -10.93 3.19 4.03
N GLN A 75 -10.59 4.46 4.28
CA GLN A 75 -9.31 5.02 3.87
C GLN A 75 -8.14 4.34 4.59
N GLU A 76 -8.24 4.13 5.90
CA GLU A 76 -7.22 3.44 6.68
C GLU A 76 -6.99 2.01 6.18
N ARG A 77 -8.07 1.27 5.85
CA ARG A 77 -7.95 -0.06 5.24
C ARG A 77 -7.30 -0.02 3.86
N LYS A 78 -7.58 1.00 3.05
CA LYS A 78 -6.94 1.18 1.74
C LYS A 78 -5.44 1.47 1.89
N ASP A 79 -5.09 2.38 2.79
CA ASP A 79 -3.70 2.75 3.08
C ASP A 79 -2.93 1.55 3.65
N GLU A 80 -3.54 0.75 4.52
CA GLU A 80 -2.94 -0.48 5.05
C GLU A 80 -2.71 -1.52 3.94
N LEU A 81 -3.71 -1.74 3.08
CA LEU A 81 -3.59 -2.65 1.95
C LEU A 81 -2.50 -2.20 0.96
N GLU A 82 -2.39 -0.89 0.71
CA GLU A 82 -1.35 -0.32 -0.15
C GLU A 82 0.04 -0.50 0.46
N LYS A 83 0.20 -0.27 1.77
CA LYS A 83 1.47 -0.54 2.48
C LYS A 83 1.87 -2.01 2.40
N LEU A 84 0.92 -2.92 2.59
CA LEU A 84 1.15 -4.37 2.46
C LEU A 84 1.59 -4.75 1.04
N LYS A 85 0.93 -4.19 0.01
CA LYS A 85 1.32 -4.41 -1.38
C LYS A 85 2.73 -3.90 -1.67
N LEU A 86 3.06 -2.69 -1.21
CA LEU A 86 4.38 -2.10 -1.39
C LEU A 86 5.46 -2.90 -0.65
N GLN A 87 5.18 -3.39 0.56
CA GLN A 87 6.09 -4.27 1.28
C GLN A 87 6.33 -5.59 0.53
N ALA A 88 5.26 -6.22 0.02
CA ALA A 88 5.38 -7.44 -0.77
C ALA A 88 6.18 -7.20 -2.08
N GLU A 89 6.00 -6.05 -2.73
CA GLU A 89 6.76 -5.68 -3.93
C GLU A 89 8.25 -5.46 -3.61
N ILE A 90 8.56 -4.79 -2.49
CA ILE A 90 9.94 -4.61 -2.02
C ILE A 90 10.58 -5.95 -1.67
N GLU A 91 9.86 -6.84 -0.98
CA GLU A 91 10.37 -8.18 -0.63
C GLU A 91 10.62 -9.03 -1.88
N ASN A 92 9.71 -8.99 -2.86
CA ASN A 92 9.88 -9.67 -4.14
C ASN A 92 11.07 -9.09 -4.93
N ALA A 93 11.21 -7.76 -4.99
CA ALA A 93 12.35 -7.10 -5.63
C ALA A 93 13.67 -7.43 -4.94
N LYS A 94 13.70 -7.55 -3.61
CA LYS A 94 14.88 -8.01 -2.84
C LYS A 94 15.24 -9.46 -3.15
N SER A 95 14.26 -10.36 -3.24
CA SER A 95 14.51 -11.74 -3.66
C SER A 95 15.09 -11.80 -5.08
N LEU A 96 14.57 -10.99 -6.02
CA LEU A 96 15.08 -10.93 -7.39
C LEU A 96 16.49 -10.31 -7.50
N HIS A 97 16.84 -9.35 -6.63
CA HIS A 97 18.20 -8.77 -6.60
C HIS A 97 19.21 -9.67 -5.90
N SER A 98 18.79 -10.43 -4.88
CA SER A 98 19.65 -11.37 -4.16
C SER A 98 20.07 -12.56 -5.05
N GLU A 99 19.27 -12.95 -6.04
CA GLU A 99 19.63 -14.01 -6.99
C GLU A 99 20.55 -13.52 -8.12
N LYS A 100 20.54 -12.21 -8.43
CA LYS A 100 21.26 -11.66 -9.58
C LYS A 100 22.63 -11.07 -9.25
N ASP A 101 22.85 -10.55 -8.05
CA ASP A 101 24.16 -9.97 -7.65
C ASP A 101 25.07 -10.92 -6.85
N SER A 102 24.54 -12.00 -6.26
CA SER A 102 25.37 -13.02 -5.60
C SER A 102 26.03 -13.99 -6.60
N SER A 103 25.40 -14.24 -7.75
CA SER A 103 25.84 -15.34 -8.62
C SER A 103 27.04 -15.04 -9.54
N THR A 104 27.47 -13.77 -9.66
CA THR A 104 28.65 -13.38 -10.47
C THR A 104 29.87 -12.98 -9.63
N SER A 105 29.71 -12.40 -8.44
CA SER A 105 30.85 -12.01 -7.59
C SER A 105 31.31 -13.12 -6.63
N ASP A 106 30.40 -13.92 -6.07
CA ASP A 106 30.75 -14.94 -5.07
C ASP A 106 31.42 -16.19 -5.66
N TRP A 107 31.19 -16.51 -6.93
CA TRP A 107 31.83 -17.66 -7.56
C TRP A 107 33.26 -17.36 -8.03
N ILE A 108 33.57 -16.11 -8.40
CA ILE A 108 34.93 -15.68 -8.75
C ILE A 108 35.85 -15.81 -7.53
N ALA A 109 35.34 -15.47 -6.34
CA ALA A 109 36.04 -15.69 -5.06
C ALA A 109 36.19 -17.17 -4.67
N LYS A 110 35.40 -18.08 -5.27
CA LYS A 110 35.43 -19.53 -5.06
C LYS A 110 36.23 -20.30 -6.12
N ILE A 111 36.85 -19.61 -7.09
CA ILE A 111 37.82 -20.24 -7.99
C ILE A 111 38.95 -20.80 -7.10
N PRO A 112 39.18 -22.12 -7.06
CA PRO A 112 40.31 -22.69 -6.35
C PRO A 112 41.57 -21.97 -6.80
N ARG A 113 42.45 -21.56 -5.86
CA ARG A 113 43.67 -20.79 -6.15
C ARG A 113 44.61 -21.58 -7.06
N MET A 114 44.30 -21.58 -8.34
CA MET A 114 45.17 -22.09 -9.40
C MET A 114 46.20 -21.01 -9.65
N ASN A 115 47.47 -21.39 -9.64
CA ASN A 115 48.53 -20.45 -10.01
C ASN A 115 48.32 -20.04 -11.47
N PRO A 116 48.47 -18.74 -11.81
CA PRO A 116 48.43 -18.29 -13.18
C PRO A 116 49.44 -19.05 -14.05
N PHE A 117 49.11 -19.26 -15.32
CA PHE A 117 50.01 -19.87 -16.28
C PHE A 117 51.31 -19.05 -16.37
N SER A 118 52.45 -19.71 -16.25
CA SER A 118 53.77 -19.07 -16.30
C SER A 118 54.75 -19.95 -17.05
N GLU A 119 55.00 -19.58 -18.30
CA GLU A 119 55.99 -20.20 -19.18
C GLU A 119 57.41 -20.14 -18.58
N ALA A 120 57.71 -19.07 -17.83
CA ALA A 120 58.97 -18.89 -17.12
C ALA A 120 59.25 -19.95 -16.03
N LYS A 121 58.23 -20.69 -15.58
CA LYS A 121 58.37 -21.77 -14.59
C LYS A 121 58.50 -23.17 -15.22
N GLY A 122 58.55 -23.27 -16.55
CA GLY A 122 58.68 -24.54 -17.29
C GLY A 122 57.39 -25.35 -17.37
N ASP A 123 56.24 -24.70 -17.20
CA ASP A 123 54.92 -25.34 -17.29
C ASP A 123 54.49 -25.44 -18.76
N THR A 124 54.23 -26.65 -19.26
CA THR A 124 53.70 -26.81 -20.63
C THR A 124 52.22 -26.45 -20.65
N MET A 125 51.77 -25.79 -21.73
CA MET A 125 50.37 -25.38 -21.87
C MET A 125 49.41 -26.57 -21.73
N ASP A 126 49.77 -27.74 -22.24
CA ASP A 126 48.99 -28.98 -22.10
C ASP A 126 48.82 -29.42 -20.64
N ALA A 127 49.88 -29.36 -19.84
CA ALA A 127 49.84 -29.73 -18.42
C ALA A 127 49.06 -28.71 -17.57
N PHE A 128 49.10 -27.44 -17.97
CA PHE A 128 48.27 -26.39 -17.38
C PHE A 128 46.79 -26.59 -17.69
N LEU A 129 46.43 -26.80 -18.96
CA LEU A 129 45.05 -27.04 -19.39
C LEU A 129 44.49 -28.32 -18.76
N PHE A 130 45.29 -29.38 -18.61
CA PHE A 130 44.86 -30.60 -17.95
C PHE A 130 44.44 -30.37 -16.49
N ARG A 131 45.24 -29.59 -15.73
CA ARG A 131 44.91 -29.24 -14.33
C ARG A 131 43.68 -28.34 -14.26
N PHE A 132 43.54 -27.41 -15.20
CA PHE A 132 42.35 -26.57 -15.33
C PHE A 132 41.10 -27.44 -15.56
N GLU A 133 41.14 -28.38 -16.51
CA GLU A 133 40.02 -29.29 -16.81
C GLU A 133 39.69 -30.23 -15.64
N MET A 134 40.68 -30.66 -14.88
CA MET A 134 40.45 -31.40 -13.63
C MET A 134 39.65 -30.57 -12.62
N LEU A 135 39.98 -29.29 -12.44
CA LEU A 135 39.25 -28.39 -11.54
C LEU A 135 37.83 -28.11 -12.07
N VAL A 136 37.69 -27.87 -13.37
CA VAL A 136 36.40 -27.70 -14.04
C VAL A 136 35.49 -28.90 -13.81
N LYS A 137 36.02 -30.12 -13.96
CA LYS A 137 35.27 -31.37 -13.72
C LYS A 137 34.92 -31.54 -12.24
N ALA A 138 35.84 -31.22 -11.33
CA ALA A 138 35.60 -31.32 -9.89
C ALA A 138 34.54 -30.33 -9.38
N HIS A 139 34.46 -29.14 -9.98
CA HIS A 139 33.54 -28.07 -9.56
C HIS A 139 32.34 -27.86 -10.48
N ASN A 140 32.18 -28.68 -11.52
CA ASN A 140 31.08 -28.66 -12.48
C ASN A 140 30.81 -27.26 -13.08
N TRP A 141 31.87 -26.57 -13.54
CA TRP A 141 31.74 -25.22 -14.10
C TRP A 141 31.01 -25.21 -15.45
N SER A 142 30.15 -24.22 -15.67
CA SER A 142 29.54 -23.95 -16.99
C SER A 142 30.57 -23.37 -17.97
N GLU A 143 30.33 -23.51 -19.28
CA GLU A 143 31.26 -23.08 -20.33
C GLU A 143 31.64 -21.59 -20.23
N ASP A 144 30.68 -20.73 -19.89
CA ASP A 144 30.93 -19.29 -19.66
C ASP A 144 31.89 -19.04 -18.48
N LYS A 145 31.74 -19.81 -17.40
CA LYS A 145 32.60 -19.73 -16.22
C LYS A 145 33.99 -20.27 -16.51
N GLN A 146 34.09 -21.30 -17.35
CA GLN A 146 35.37 -21.86 -17.81
C GLN A 146 36.14 -20.84 -18.64
N PHE A 147 35.49 -20.19 -19.61
CA PHE A 147 36.13 -19.15 -20.42
C PHE A 147 36.65 -18.00 -19.57
N LEU A 148 35.82 -17.47 -18.66
CA LEU A 148 36.20 -16.36 -17.80
C LEU A 148 37.28 -16.75 -16.77
N ALA A 149 37.23 -17.95 -16.20
CA ALA A 149 38.27 -18.42 -15.30
C ALA A 149 39.60 -18.62 -16.03
N LEU A 150 39.56 -19.22 -17.23
CA LEU A 150 40.76 -19.45 -18.03
C LEU A 150 41.39 -18.11 -18.44
N SER A 151 40.61 -17.16 -18.94
CA SER A 151 41.13 -15.85 -19.38
C SER A 151 41.84 -15.06 -18.27
N ASN A 152 41.38 -15.17 -17.03
CA ASN A 152 42.03 -14.56 -15.87
C ASN A 152 43.33 -15.26 -15.42
N LEU A 153 43.49 -16.55 -15.75
CA LEU A 153 44.67 -17.33 -15.38
C LEU A 153 45.78 -17.26 -16.44
N LEU A 154 45.48 -16.77 -17.64
CA LEU A 154 46.48 -16.53 -18.69
C LEU A 154 47.29 -15.27 -18.37
N THR A 155 48.60 -15.35 -18.55
CA THR A 155 49.50 -14.19 -18.43
C THR A 155 50.50 -14.17 -19.58
N GLY A 156 51.17 -13.03 -19.78
CA GLY A 156 52.24 -12.92 -20.77
C GLY A 156 51.77 -13.14 -22.21
N GLU A 157 52.46 -14.01 -22.93
CA GLU A 157 52.21 -14.25 -24.37
C GLU A 157 50.88 -14.95 -24.64
N SER A 158 50.43 -15.81 -23.71
CA SER A 158 49.15 -16.51 -23.83
C SER A 158 47.94 -15.59 -23.70
N LEU A 159 48.10 -14.44 -23.02
CA LEU A 159 47.05 -13.42 -22.94
C LEU A 159 46.85 -12.69 -24.27
N LYS A 160 47.88 -12.64 -25.14
CA LYS A 160 47.76 -12.02 -26.47
C LYS A 160 46.76 -12.77 -27.35
N VAL A 161 46.59 -14.08 -27.16
CA VAL A 161 45.60 -14.89 -27.88
C VAL A 161 44.18 -14.45 -27.59
N LEU A 162 43.90 -14.01 -26.35
CA LEU A 162 42.60 -13.47 -25.99
C LEU A 162 42.26 -12.20 -26.79
N GLN A 163 43.27 -11.39 -27.13
CA GLN A 163 43.11 -10.18 -27.94
C GLN A 163 42.93 -10.49 -29.44
N THR A 164 43.36 -11.67 -29.90
CA THR A 164 43.18 -12.11 -31.29
C THR A 164 41.83 -12.77 -31.56
N LEU A 165 41.13 -13.22 -30.51
CA LEU A 165 39.83 -13.87 -30.62
C LEU A 165 38.71 -12.81 -30.77
N SER A 166 37.78 -13.05 -31.68
CA SER A 166 36.60 -12.18 -31.86
C SER A 166 35.56 -12.39 -30.76
N VAL A 167 34.63 -11.45 -30.61
CA VAL A 167 33.56 -11.50 -29.60
C VAL A 167 32.68 -12.75 -29.74
N GLU A 168 32.52 -13.27 -30.97
CA GLU A 168 31.74 -14.48 -31.27
C GLU A 168 32.48 -15.79 -30.93
N GLN A 169 33.79 -15.73 -30.66
CA GLN A 169 34.66 -16.88 -30.38
C GLN A 169 35.05 -16.99 -28.89
N GLN A 170 34.31 -16.31 -28.01
CA GLN A 170 34.57 -16.27 -26.56
C GLN A 170 34.05 -17.52 -25.83
N THR A 171 34.35 -18.70 -26.38
CA THR A 171 34.04 -19.99 -25.77
C THR A 171 35.31 -20.67 -25.28
N TYR A 172 35.18 -21.55 -24.28
CA TYR A 172 36.32 -22.32 -23.77
C TYR A 172 36.99 -23.15 -24.87
N ALA A 173 36.20 -23.77 -25.75
CA ALA A 173 36.71 -24.59 -26.84
C ALA A 173 37.59 -23.79 -27.82
N CYS A 174 37.14 -22.60 -28.21
CA CYS A 174 37.91 -21.73 -29.10
C CYS A 174 39.19 -21.22 -28.43
N LEU A 175 39.11 -20.82 -27.15
CA LEU A 175 40.27 -20.34 -26.40
C LEU A 175 41.32 -21.45 -26.20
N LYS A 176 40.89 -22.66 -25.83
CA LYS A 176 41.77 -23.83 -25.70
C LYS A 176 42.50 -24.12 -27.01
N GLN A 177 41.78 -24.14 -28.13
CA GLN A 177 42.38 -24.44 -29.43
C GLN A 177 43.37 -23.36 -29.87
N ALA A 178 43.05 -22.09 -29.66
CA ALA A 178 43.94 -20.99 -30.01
C ALA A 178 45.23 -21.00 -29.17
N LEU A 179 45.15 -21.35 -27.89
CA LEU A 179 46.32 -21.51 -27.02
C LEU A 179 47.25 -22.63 -27.48
N LEU A 180 46.69 -23.78 -27.87
CA LEU A 180 47.48 -24.91 -28.37
C LEU A 180 48.15 -24.60 -29.72
N VAL A 181 47.45 -23.88 -30.61
CA VAL A 181 48.03 -23.45 -31.89
C VAL A 181 49.18 -22.47 -31.67
N GLN A 182 49.04 -21.51 -30.75
CA GLN A 182 50.11 -20.55 -30.45
C GLN A 182 51.39 -21.24 -29.98
N GLN A 183 51.29 -22.28 -29.16
CA GLN A 183 52.45 -23.03 -28.66
C GLN A 183 53.22 -23.73 -29.80
N LEU A 184 52.52 -24.23 -30.82
CA LEU A 184 53.13 -24.85 -31.99
C LEU A 184 53.79 -23.85 -32.94
N THR A 185 53.34 -22.59 -32.97
CA THR A 185 53.92 -21.54 -33.81
C THR A 185 55.13 -20.84 -33.18
N THR A 186 55.35 -21.04 -31.88
CA THR A 186 56.42 -20.39 -31.10
C THR A 186 57.62 -21.33 -30.85
N THR A 187 57.62 -22.51 -31.50
CA THR A 187 58.75 -23.46 -31.55
C THR A 187 59.55 -23.26 -32.83
#